data_AF-A0A800J9Q1-F1
#
_entry.id   AF-A0A800J9Q1-F1
#
_cell.length_a   1.000
_cell.length_b   1.000
_cell.length_c   1.000
_cell.angle_alpha   90.00
_cell.angle_beta   90.00
_cell.angle_gamma   90.00
#
_symmetry.space_group_name_H-M   'P 1'
#
loop_
_entity.id
_entity.type
_entity.pdbx_description
1 polymer ?
#
loop_
_entity_poly.entity_id
_entity_poly.type
_entity_poly.pdbx_seq_one_letter_code
_entity_poly.pdbx_strand_id
1 'polypeptide(L)'
;MHPGFDKILTEEAQEFLVKLHQRYSNTRKAVLDRRTAIHHKILAGWNPGFLPETASVRKGNWKVDPIPDDLQDRRCEITGPAEVKMMINALNSGATIFMADLEDSITPSWFNQIQGQANISAAYERTLEFTSPEGKEYRLNKGELATLIVRPRGWHMEEKHILIDGEVASGSLVDAGLYLFHNIKRTLSHGTGPYFYLPKLENHMEARLWDEIFSFAEQELG
;
A
#
# COMPACT_ATOMS: atom_id res chain seq x y z
N MET A 1 -13.02 17.35 -10.78
CA MET A 1 -12.54 16.63 -9.58
C MET A 1 -13.77 16.13 -8.82
N HIS A 2 -13.82 14.87 -8.39
CA HIS A 2 -14.96 14.36 -7.60
C HIS A 2 -14.98 15.06 -6.23
N PRO A 3 -16.15 15.24 -5.59
CA PRO A 3 -16.22 15.84 -4.26
C PRO A 3 -15.31 15.13 -3.25
N GLY A 4 -14.50 15.89 -2.51
CA GLY A 4 -13.60 15.37 -1.48
C GLY A 4 -12.23 14.90 -1.98
N PHE A 5 -12.03 14.78 -3.30
CA PHE A 5 -10.72 14.39 -3.86
C PHE A 5 -9.67 15.48 -3.66
N ASP A 6 -10.10 16.75 -3.52
CA ASP A 6 -9.26 17.90 -3.16
C ASP A 6 -8.56 17.73 -1.81
N LYS A 7 -9.16 16.95 -0.89
CA LYS A 7 -8.57 16.64 0.42
C LYS A 7 -7.53 15.52 0.36
N ILE A 8 -7.56 14.70 -0.69
CA ILE A 8 -6.59 13.61 -0.90
C ILE A 8 -5.44 14.10 -1.77
N LEU A 9 -5.75 14.86 -2.82
CA LEU A 9 -4.80 15.42 -3.76
C LEU A 9 -4.50 16.87 -3.40
N THR A 10 -4.14 17.13 -2.14
CA THR A 10 -3.68 18.46 -1.72
C THR A 10 -2.38 18.82 -2.44
N GLU A 11 -2.01 20.09 -2.44
CA GLU A 11 -0.77 20.54 -3.07
C GLU A 11 0.44 19.83 -2.44
N GLU A 12 0.48 19.73 -1.11
CA GLU A 12 1.55 19.07 -0.36
C GLU A 12 1.61 17.56 -0.61
N ALA A 13 0.44 16.90 -0.76
CA ALA A 13 0.38 15.49 -1.11
C ALA A 13 0.95 15.27 -2.53
N GLN A 14 0.61 16.15 -3.47
CA GLN A 14 1.14 16.11 -4.83
C GLN A 14 2.65 16.36 -4.86
N GLU A 15 3.16 17.31 -4.09
CA GLU A 15 4.60 17.56 -3.94
C GLU A 15 5.33 16.32 -3.41
N PHE A 16 4.76 15.63 -2.43
CA PHE A 16 5.32 14.38 -1.92
C PHE A 16 5.35 13.28 -2.99
N LEU A 17 4.29 13.13 -3.79
CA LEU A 17 4.28 12.20 -4.93
C LEU A 17 5.33 12.55 -5.99
N VAL A 18 5.56 13.84 -6.25
CA VAL A 18 6.63 14.29 -7.16
C VAL A 18 8.00 13.88 -6.62
N LYS A 19 8.28 14.12 -5.33
CA LYS A 19 9.54 13.70 -4.69
C LYS A 19 9.76 12.18 -4.79
N LEU A 20 8.72 11.39 -4.50
CA LEU A 20 8.76 9.92 -4.65
C LEU A 20 9.06 9.51 -6.09
N HIS A 21 8.36 10.10 -7.05
CA HIS A 21 8.54 9.80 -8.47
C HIS A 21 9.97 10.12 -8.93
N GLN A 22 10.45 11.33 -8.68
CA GLN A 22 11.77 11.78 -9.11
C GLN A 22 12.90 10.92 -8.52
N ARG A 23 12.72 10.44 -7.29
CA ARG A 23 13.71 9.60 -6.61
C ARG A 23 13.68 8.14 -7.05
N TYR A 24 12.50 7.57 -7.28
CA TYR A 24 12.34 6.11 -7.36
C TYR A 24 11.76 5.58 -8.68
N SER A 25 11.22 6.42 -9.57
CA SER A 25 10.65 5.99 -10.86
C SER A 25 11.68 5.24 -11.71
N ASN A 26 12.91 5.75 -11.80
CA ASN A 26 13.99 5.10 -12.55
C ASN A 26 14.40 3.76 -11.94
N THR A 27 14.51 3.68 -10.61
CA THR A 27 14.82 2.43 -9.91
C THR A 27 13.71 1.39 -10.11
N ARG A 28 12.44 1.80 -10.07
CA ARG A 28 11.28 0.95 -10.42
C ARG A 28 11.42 0.39 -11.84
N LYS A 29 11.69 1.23 -12.84
CA LYS A 29 11.87 0.78 -14.23
C LYS A 29 13.01 -0.24 -14.33
N ALA A 30 14.14 0.02 -13.67
CA ALA A 30 15.29 -0.89 -13.66
C ALA A 30 14.98 -2.27 -13.03
N VAL A 31 14.17 -2.33 -11.97
CA VAL A 31 13.76 -3.64 -11.40
C VAL A 31 12.78 -4.38 -12.31
N LEU A 32 11.90 -3.68 -13.04
CA LEU A 32 11.02 -4.28 -14.04
C LEU A 32 11.80 -4.80 -15.26
N ASP A 33 12.79 -4.05 -15.75
CA ASP A 33 13.68 -4.50 -16.82
C ASP A 33 14.45 -5.77 -16.41
N ARG A 34 14.84 -5.85 -15.13
CA ARG A 34 15.45 -7.05 -14.58
C ARG A 34 14.51 -8.26 -14.62
N ARG A 35 13.20 -8.09 -14.37
CA ARG A 35 12.21 -9.17 -14.52
C ARG A 35 12.23 -9.72 -15.94
N THR A 36 12.20 -8.84 -16.94
CA THR A 36 12.30 -9.21 -18.37
C THR A 36 13.58 -9.98 -18.66
N ALA A 37 14.73 -9.52 -18.16
CA ALA A 37 16.00 -10.21 -18.35
C ALA A 37 16.04 -11.60 -17.70
N ILE A 38 15.48 -11.76 -16.49
CA ILE A 38 15.38 -13.05 -15.81
C ILE A 38 14.40 -13.97 -16.54
N HIS A 39 13.27 -13.45 -17.00
CA HIS A 39 12.28 -14.21 -17.76
C HIS A 39 12.90 -14.81 -19.04
N HIS A 40 13.68 -14.03 -19.80
CA HIS A 40 14.40 -14.55 -20.97
C HIS A 40 15.41 -15.65 -20.63
N LYS A 41 16.12 -15.54 -19.49
CA LYS A 41 17.02 -16.62 -19.03
C LYS A 41 16.24 -17.90 -18.76
N ILE A 42 15.09 -17.78 -18.09
CA ILE A 42 14.24 -18.94 -17.79
C ILE A 42 13.77 -19.62 -19.07
N LEU A 43 13.30 -18.85 -20.06
CA LEU A 43 12.90 -19.40 -21.35
C LEU A 43 14.06 -20.05 -22.12
N ALA A 44 15.30 -19.61 -21.88
CA ALA A 44 16.50 -20.23 -22.42
C ALA A 44 16.96 -21.50 -21.67
N GLY A 45 16.17 -22.00 -20.71
CA GLY A 45 16.43 -23.23 -19.96
C GLY A 45 17.20 -23.04 -18.65
N TRP A 46 17.45 -21.80 -18.23
CA TRP A 46 18.00 -21.54 -16.90
C TRP A 46 16.93 -21.72 -15.82
N ASN A 47 17.24 -22.45 -14.74
CA ASN A 47 16.32 -22.61 -13.62
C ASN A 47 16.71 -21.69 -12.44
N PRO A 48 15.76 -21.00 -11.81
CA PRO A 48 16.02 -20.24 -10.59
C PRO A 48 16.56 -21.13 -9.48
N GLY A 49 17.52 -20.60 -8.71
CA GLY A 49 18.09 -21.26 -7.54
C GLY A 49 18.52 -20.25 -6.49
N PHE A 50 19.01 -20.74 -5.34
CA PHE A 50 19.52 -19.87 -4.30
C PHE A 50 20.78 -19.15 -4.76
N LEU A 51 20.77 -17.82 -4.65
CA LEU A 51 21.89 -16.96 -5.03
C LEU A 51 23.13 -17.23 -4.15
N PRO A 52 24.30 -17.56 -4.72
CA PRO A 52 25.54 -17.70 -3.96
C PRO A 52 25.94 -16.42 -3.22
N GLU A 53 25.73 -15.26 -3.84
CA GLU A 53 26.12 -13.94 -3.30
C GLU A 53 25.38 -13.55 -2.01
N THR A 54 24.20 -14.13 -1.74
CA THR A 54 23.43 -13.88 -0.50
C THR A 54 23.54 -15.03 0.51
N ALA A 55 24.50 -15.94 0.34
CA ALA A 55 24.66 -17.09 1.24
C ALA A 55 25.00 -16.67 2.68
N SER A 56 25.76 -15.59 2.87
CA SER A 56 26.07 -15.05 4.20
C SER A 56 24.82 -14.55 4.93
N VAL A 57 23.88 -13.92 4.23
CA VAL A 57 22.60 -13.48 4.80
C VAL A 57 21.78 -14.69 5.25
N ARG A 58 21.65 -15.73 4.42
CA ARG A 58 20.88 -16.94 4.76
C ARG A 58 21.47 -17.75 5.92
N LYS A 59 22.80 -17.71 6.09
CA LYS A 59 23.52 -18.40 7.16
C LYS A 59 23.77 -17.52 8.39
N GLY A 60 23.42 -16.24 8.32
CA GLY A 60 23.63 -15.28 9.39
C GLY A 60 22.68 -15.50 10.56
N ASN A 61 23.06 -14.99 11.72
CA ASN A 61 22.21 -14.96 12.91
C ASN A 61 21.61 -13.56 13.07
N TRP A 62 20.47 -13.33 12.43
CA TRP A 62 19.73 -12.07 12.48
C TRP A 62 18.23 -12.35 12.55
N LYS A 63 17.47 -11.33 12.95
CA LYS A 63 16.01 -11.33 12.98
C LYS A 63 15.51 -9.98 12.48
N VAL A 64 14.25 -9.93 12.05
CA VAL A 64 13.56 -8.65 11.80
C VAL A 64 13.45 -7.85 13.10
N ASP A 65 13.19 -6.56 12.97
CA ASP A 65 12.93 -5.67 14.10
C ASP A 65 11.67 -6.09 14.87
N PRO A 66 11.50 -5.62 16.13
CA PRO A 66 10.33 -5.95 16.94
C PRO A 66 9.01 -5.62 16.22
N ILE A 67 8.09 -6.58 16.22
CA ILE A 67 6.77 -6.42 15.60
C ILE A 67 5.88 -5.63 16.58
N PRO A 68 5.14 -4.60 16.12
CA PRO A 68 4.19 -3.86 16.96
C PRO A 68 3.12 -4.75 17.61
N ASP A 69 2.61 -4.35 18.77
CA ASP A 69 1.68 -5.14 19.59
C ASP A 69 0.40 -5.53 18.84
N ASP A 70 -0.14 -4.61 18.03
CA ASP A 70 -1.36 -4.81 17.23
C ASP A 70 -1.16 -5.66 15.96
N LEU A 71 0.06 -6.15 15.73
CA LEU A 71 0.44 -7.12 14.69
C LEU A 71 0.95 -8.45 15.26
N GLN A 72 0.97 -8.63 16.58
CA GLN A 72 1.39 -9.89 17.21
C GLN A 72 0.34 -11.00 17.03
N ASP A 73 -0.95 -10.68 17.09
CA ASP A 73 -2.04 -11.61 16.82
C ASP A 73 -2.64 -11.37 15.43
N ARG A 74 -2.32 -12.27 14.50
CA ARG A 74 -2.79 -12.23 13.10
C ARG A 74 -3.48 -13.53 12.72
N ARG A 75 -4.14 -14.20 13.68
CA ARG A 75 -4.73 -15.53 13.49
C ARG A 75 -5.76 -15.62 12.36
N CYS A 76 -6.44 -14.51 12.06
CA CYS A 76 -7.40 -14.42 10.99
C CYS A 76 -7.38 -13.03 10.36
N GLU A 77 -7.03 -12.97 9.07
CA GLU A 77 -7.04 -11.74 8.29
C GLU A 77 -8.15 -11.82 7.25
N ILE A 78 -8.97 -10.77 7.17
CA ILE A 78 -9.94 -10.61 6.09
C ILE A 78 -9.35 -9.65 5.04
N THR A 79 -9.62 -9.92 3.76
CA THR A 79 -9.19 -9.08 2.64
C THR A 79 -10.41 -8.53 1.92
N GLY A 80 -10.32 -7.31 1.39
CA GLY A 80 -11.41 -6.75 0.57
C GLY A 80 -11.06 -5.40 -0.03
N PRO A 81 -11.83 -4.94 -1.02
CA PRO A 81 -11.56 -3.69 -1.71
C PRO A 81 -11.70 -2.50 -0.75
N ALA A 82 -10.96 -1.42 -1.03
CA ALA A 82 -11.06 -0.14 -0.31
C ALA A 82 -12.38 0.64 -0.59
N GLU A 83 -13.49 -0.06 -0.77
CA GLU A 83 -14.83 0.51 -0.93
C GLU A 83 -15.53 0.65 0.42
N VAL A 84 -16.14 1.81 0.68
CA VAL A 84 -16.70 2.20 1.99
C VAL A 84 -17.53 1.11 2.68
N LYS A 85 -18.51 0.50 1.99
CA LYS A 85 -19.37 -0.54 2.57
C LYS A 85 -18.58 -1.79 2.91
N MET A 86 -17.65 -2.19 2.04
CA MET A 86 -16.83 -3.39 2.24
C MET A 86 -15.85 -3.20 3.38
N MET A 87 -15.22 -2.02 3.47
CA MET A 87 -14.33 -1.67 4.57
C MET A 87 -15.06 -1.69 5.92
N ILE A 88 -16.27 -1.12 6.01
CA ILE A 88 -17.06 -1.14 7.26
C ILE A 88 -17.35 -2.59 7.70
N ASN A 89 -17.78 -3.44 6.78
CA ASN A 89 -18.07 -4.84 7.08
C ASN A 89 -16.80 -5.61 7.50
N ALA A 90 -15.68 -5.37 6.81
CA ALA A 90 -14.42 -6.05 7.09
C ALA A 90 -13.84 -5.64 8.45
N LEU A 91 -13.83 -4.34 8.76
CA LEU A 91 -13.37 -3.81 10.04
C LEU A 91 -14.23 -4.31 11.21
N ASN A 92 -15.54 -4.50 10.99
CA ASN A 92 -16.49 -5.00 11.98
C ASN A 92 -16.57 -6.54 12.06
N SER A 93 -15.80 -7.27 11.24
CA SER A 93 -16.00 -8.72 11.03
C SER A 93 -15.58 -9.60 12.20
N GLY A 94 -14.78 -9.08 13.13
CA GLY A 94 -14.12 -9.87 14.18
C GLY A 94 -12.80 -10.53 13.75
N ALA A 95 -12.35 -10.32 12.51
CA ALA A 95 -10.98 -10.62 12.12
C ALA A 95 -9.98 -9.75 12.92
N THR A 96 -8.76 -10.25 13.14
CA THR A 96 -7.72 -9.48 13.82
C THR A 96 -7.17 -8.39 12.89
N ILE A 97 -7.05 -8.69 11.60
CA ILE A 97 -6.53 -7.79 10.57
C ILE A 97 -7.54 -7.66 9.43
N PHE A 98 -7.67 -6.44 8.91
CA PHE A 98 -8.28 -6.18 7.60
C PHE A 98 -7.22 -5.63 6.64
N MET A 99 -6.98 -6.36 5.55
CA MET A 99 -6.19 -5.85 4.43
C MET A 99 -7.10 -5.11 3.44
N ALA A 100 -7.07 -3.78 3.50
CA ALA A 100 -7.73 -2.92 2.52
C ALA A 100 -6.94 -2.91 1.22
N ASP A 101 -7.61 -3.37 0.16
CA ASP A 101 -6.97 -3.66 -1.10
C ASP A 101 -7.21 -2.56 -2.14
N LEU A 102 -6.10 -2.03 -2.66
CA LEU A 102 -6.03 -1.14 -3.81
C LEU A 102 -5.56 -1.88 -5.08
N GLU A 103 -5.39 -3.20 -5.00
CA GLU A 103 -4.81 -4.07 -6.01
C GLU A 103 -5.83 -5.07 -6.60
N ASP A 104 -5.62 -6.39 -6.53
CA ASP A 104 -6.38 -7.39 -7.30
C ASP A 104 -7.90 -7.41 -7.08
N SER A 105 -8.40 -7.03 -5.90
CA SER A 105 -9.85 -7.11 -5.59
C SER A 105 -10.61 -5.81 -5.91
N ILE A 106 -9.94 -4.77 -6.41
CA ILE A 106 -10.59 -3.51 -6.80
C ILE A 106 -10.21 -3.11 -8.22
N THR A 107 -11.21 -2.78 -9.03
CA THR A 107 -10.93 -2.20 -10.36
C THR A 107 -10.19 -0.87 -10.18
N PRO A 108 -8.98 -0.68 -10.75
CA PRO A 108 -8.17 0.51 -10.52
C PRO A 108 -8.64 1.69 -11.38
N SER A 109 -9.92 2.04 -11.26
CA SER A 109 -10.44 3.30 -11.80
C SER A 109 -9.92 4.48 -10.99
N TRP A 110 -9.83 5.66 -11.61
CA TRP A 110 -9.46 6.90 -10.91
C TRP A 110 -10.32 7.12 -9.66
N PHE A 111 -11.63 6.91 -9.79
CA PHE A 111 -12.57 7.06 -8.68
C PHE A 111 -12.23 6.10 -7.54
N ASN A 112 -12.07 4.81 -7.83
CA ASN A 112 -11.83 3.79 -6.81
C ASN A 112 -10.51 4.02 -6.07
N GLN A 113 -9.45 4.39 -6.78
CA GLN A 113 -8.14 4.61 -6.17
C GLN A 113 -8.16 5.81 -5.23
N ILE A 114 -8.65 6.98 -5.69
CA ILE A 114 -8.66 8.18 -4.85
C ILE A 114 -9.73 8.11 -3.74
N GLN A 115 -10.91 7.58 -4.03
CA GLN A 115 -11.94 7.36 -3.00
C GLN A 115 -11.49 6.33 -1.97
N GLY A 116 -10.72 5.30 -2.38
CA GLY A 116 -10.12 4.33 -1.47
C GLY A 116 -9.21 4.99 -0.44
N GLN A 117 -8.37 5.95 -0.86
CA GLN A 117 -7.52 6.73 0.04
C GLN A 117 -8.33 7.54 1.07
N ALA A 118 -9.44 8.14 0.63
CA ALA A 118 -10.36 8.85 1.52
C ALA A 118 -11.02 7.90 2.52
N ASN A 119 -11.44 6.70 2.07
CA ASN A 119 -12.06 5.70 2.93
C ASN A 119 -11.06 5.17 3.97
N ILE A 120 -9.80 4.92 3.57
CA ILE A 120 -8.71 4.52 4.48
C ILE A 120 -8.49 5.57 5.56
N SER A 121 -8.41 6.85 5.18
CA SER A 121 -8.23 7.95 6.14
C SER A 121 -9.42 8.07 7.09
N ALA A 122 -10.65 7.94 6.58
CA ALA A 122 -11.87 7.95 7.39
C ALA A 122 -12.00 6.74 8.32
N ALA A 123 -11.41 5.59 7.98
CA ALA A 123 -11.41 4.40 8.82
C ALA A 123 -10.69 4.65 10.16
N TYR A 124 -9.50 5.26 10.10
CA TYR A 124 -8.74 5.62 11.30
C TYR A 124 -9.48 6.65 12.17
N GLU A 125 -10.10 7.66 11.55
CA GLU A 125 -10.91 8.65 12.25
C GLU A 125 -12.26 8.09 12.74
N ARG A 126 -12.57 6.83 12.43
CA ARG A 126 -13.85 6.17 12.71
C ARG A 126 -15.07 6.93 12.18
N THR A 127 -14.91 7.57 11.02
CA THR A 127 -15.96 8.38 10.35
C THR A 127 -16.52 7.73 9.08
N LEU A 128 -16.19 6.46 8.81
CA LEU A 128 -16.80 5.72 7.71
C LEU A 128 -18.29 5.50 7.93
N GLU A 129 -19.09 5.98 6.98
CA GLU A 129 -20.54 5.85 6.94
C GLU A 129 -21.01 5.51 5.54
N PHE A 130 -21.99 4.63 5.42
CA PHE A 130 -22.61 4.30 4.14
C PHE A 130 -24.09 3.97 4.34
N THR A 131 -24.94 4.54 3.50
CA THR A 131 -26.36 4.19 3.43
C THR A 131 -26.63 3.53 2.09
N SER A 132 -27.16 2.30 2.11
CA SER A 132 -27.49 1.58 0.88
C SER A 132 -28.69 2.20 0.17
N PRO A 133 -28.90 1.91 -1.13
CA PRO A 133 -30.09 2.38 -1.85
C PRO A 133 -31.42 1.99 -1.19
N GLU A 134 -31.43 0.89 -0.44
CA GLU A 134 -32.59 0.40 0.33
C GLU A 134 -32.76 1.11 1.68
N GLY A 135 -31.90 2.09 2.00
CA GLY A 135 -31.96 2.87 3.24
C GLY A 135 -31.27 2.21 4.45
N LYS A 136 -30.52 1.11 4.27
CA LYS A 136 -29.79 0.48 5.37
C LYS A 136 -28.49 1.22 5.64
N GLU A 137 -28.30 1.66 6.87
CA GLU A 137 -27.09 2.33 7.33
C GLU A 137 -26.01 1.34 7.79
N TYR A 138 -24.76 1.69 7.50
CA TYR A 138 -23.54 0.96 7.87
C TYR A 138 -22.59 1.96 8.52
N ARG A 139 -22.08 1.62 9.70
CA ARG A 139 -21.14 2.41 10.51
C ARG A 139 -20.16 1.47 11.20
N LEU A 140 -19.00 1.99 11.57
CA LEU A 140 -18.03 1.23 12.37
C LEU A 140 -18.54 1.00 13.79
N ASN A 141 -18.21 -0.16 14.35
CA ASN A 141 -18.52 -0.48 15.74
C ASN A 141 -17.73 0.44 16.69
N LYS A 142 -18.29 0.71 17.87
CA LYS A 142 -17.63 1.53 18.91
C LYS A 142 -16.46 0.81 19.61
N GLY A 143 -16.40 -0.52 19.48
CA GLY A 143 -15.44 -1.37 20.16
C GLY A 143 -14.14 -1.56 19.36
N GLU A 144 -13.53 -2.72 19.57
CA GLU A 144 -12.36 -3.15 18.80
C GLU A 144 -12.75 -3.35 17.34
N LEU A 145 -11.89 -2.85 16.45
CA LEU A 145 -11.95 -3.05 15.01
C LEU A 145 -10.68 -3.81 14.61
N ALA A 146 -10.74 -4.51 13.48
CA ALA A 146 -9.55 -5.13 12.91
C ALA A 146 -8.46 -4.07 12.62
N THR A 147 -7.19 -4.41 12.89
CA THR A 147 -6.06 -3.55 12.50
C THR A 147 -6.00 -3.44 10.98
N LEU A 148 -5.84 -2.22 10.47
CA LEU A 148 -5.84 -1.94 9.04
C LEU A 148 -4.44 -2.12 8.44
N ILE A 149 -4.36 -2.90 7.36
CA ILE A 149 -3.16 -3.01 6.51
C ILE A 149 -3.57 -2.61 5.08
N VAL A 150 -2.76 -1.79 4.40
CA VAL A 150 -3.07 -1.36 3.03
C VAL A 150 -2.24 -2.15 2.01
N ARG A 151 -2.88 -2.67 0.97
CA ARG A 151 -2.22 -3.30 -0.17
C ARG A 151 -2.23 -2.37 -1.38
N PRO A 152 -1.12 -1.67 -1.72
CA PRO A 152 -1.04 -0.84 -2.90
C PRO A 152 -0.95 -1.70 -4.17
N ARG A 153 -1.13 -1.09 -5.34
CA ARG A 153 -0.87 -1.74 -6.63
C ARG A 153 0.57 -2.26 -6.73
N GLY A 154 0.79 -3.36 -7.45
CA GLY A 154 2.12 -3.93 -7.69
C GLY A 154 2.96 -3.14 -8.69
N TRP A 155 4.29 -3.35 -8.68
CA TRP A 155 5.25 -2.52 -9.43
C TRP A 155 4.96 -2.38 -10.93
N HIS A 156 4.34 -3.37 -11.55
CA HIS A 156 4.01 -3.38 -12.97
C HIS A 156 2.86 -2.43 -13.37
N MET A 157 2.08 -1.93 -12.40
CA MET A 157 0.91 -1.09 -12.67
C MET A 157 1.27 0.41 -12.67
N GLU A 158 0.55 1.13 -13.52
CA GLU A 158 0.67 2.58 -13.69
C GLU A 158 -0.60 3.31 -13.22
N GLU A 159 -0.44 4.58 -12.85
CA GLU A 159 -1.53 5.52 -12.61
C GLU A 159 -1.61 6.52 -13.76
N LYS A 160 -2.31 6.12 -14.82
CA LYS A 160 -2.40 6.88 -16.08
C LYS A 160 -3.04 8.27 -15.98
N HIS A 161 -3.69 8.60 -14.86
CA HIS A 161 -4.32 9.91 -14.68
C HIS A 161 -3.35 10.94 -14.07
N ILE A 162 -2.17 10.52 -13.61
CA ILE A 162 -1.16 11.40 -13.03
C ILE A 162 0.09 11.38 -13.94
N LEU A 163 0.48 12.57 -14.39
CA LEU A 163 1.75 12.80 -15.07
C LEU A 163 2.68 13.59 -14.15
N ILE A 164 3.91 13.11 -13.99
CA ILE A 164 4.97 13.81 -13.26
C ILE A 164 6.14 13.94 -14.23
N ASP A 165 6.60 15.16 -14.45
CA ASP A 165 7.64 15.47 -15.44
C ASP A 165 7.35 14.92 -16.86
N GLY A 166 6.05 14.84 -17.20
CA GLY A 166 5.57 14.31 -18.48
C GLY A 166 5.47 12.78 -18.56
N GLU A 167 5.87 12.05 -17.52
CA GLU A 167 5.79 10.58 -17.46
C GLU A 167 4.59 10.10 -16.65
N VAL A 168 4.02 8.96 -17.06
CA VAL A 168 2.95 8.30 -16.29
C VAL A 168 3.50 7.83 -14.94
N ALA A 169 2.79 8.18 -13.86
CA ALA A 169 3.20 7.80 -12.51
C ALA A 169 3.04 6.29 -12.26
N SER A 170 3.85 5.75 -11.34
CA SER A 170 3.66 4.38 -10.85
C SER A 170 2.43 4.28 -9.95
N GLY A 171 1.57 3.29 -10.19
CA GLY A 171 0.41 3.04 -9.33
C GLY A 171 0.83 2.73 -7.89
N SER A 172 1.87 1.92 -7.71
CA SER A 172 2.43 1.60 -6.39
C SER A 172 2.89 2.83 -5.61
N LEU A 173 3.60 3.75 -6.28
CA LEU A 173 4.10 4.97 -5.64
C LEU A 173 2.96 5.94 -5.30
N VAL A 174 1.93 6.03 -6.15
CA VAL A 174 0.75 6.86 -5.87
C VAL A 174 -0.02 6.30 -4.68
N ASP A 175 -0.31 5.00 -4.67
CA ASP A 175 -1.12 4.38 -3.62
C ASP A 175 -0.42 4.44 -2.26
N ALA A 176 0.86 4.05 -2.22
CA ALA A 176 1.65 4.09 -1.00
C ALA A 176 1.94 5.53 -0.56
N GLY A 177 2.27 6.41 -1.50
CA GLY A 177 2.59 7.80 -1.21
C GLY A 177 1.42 8.56 -0.59
N LEU A 178 0.22 8.43 -1.16
CA LEU A 178 -0.99 9.04 -0.59
C LEU A 178 -1.34 8.45 0.78
N TYR A 179 -1.25 7.13 0.93
CA TYR A 179 -1.55 6.49 2.21
C TYR A 179 -0.58 6.95 3.31
N LEU A 180 0.74 6.96 3.05
CA LEU A 180 1.76 7.43 3.99
C LEU A 180 1.55 8.89 4.35
N PHE A 181 1.43 9.76 3.33
CA PHE A 181 1.27 11.20 3.49
C PHE A 181 0.11 11.54 4.42
N HIS A 182 -1.05 10.92 4.18
CA HIS A 182 -2.25 11.22 4.96
C HIS A 182 -2.26 10.53 6.32
N ASN A 183 -1.61 9.37 6.50
CA ASN A 183 -1.91 8.49 7.64
C ASN A 183 -0.74 8.18 8.58
N ILE A 184 0.52 8.53 8.29
CA ILE A 184 1.63 8.30 9.25
C ILE A 184 1.30 8.94 10.61
N LYS A 185 1.03 10.25 10.65
CA LYS A 185 0.74 10.95 11.91
C LYS A 185 -0.55 10.45 12.57
N ARG A 186 -1.55 10.10 11.76
CA ARG A 186 -2.84 9.60 12.21
C ARG A 186 -2.69 8.24 12.90
N THR A 187 -2.03 7.29 12.26
CA THR A 187 -1.78 5.95 12.79
C THR A 187 -1.02 6.02 14.12
N LEU A 188 0.05 6.83 14.18
CA LEU A 188 0.80 7.07 15.41
C LEU A 188 -0.06 7.68 16.53
N SER A 189 -0.94 8.66 16.23
CA SER A 189 -1.84 9.25 17.24
C SER A 189 -2.88 8.25 17.79
N HIS A 190 -3.16 7.17 17.06
CA HIS A 190 -4.05 6.09 17.48
C HIS A 190 -3.31 4.89 18.09
N GLY A 191 -1.98 4.98 18.27
CA GLY A 191 -1.19 3.88 18.84
C GLY A 191 -1.05 2.66 17.93
N THR A 192 -1.17 2.87 16.61
CA THR A 192 -0.95 1.86 15.57
C THR A 192 0.11 2.36 14.58
N GLY A 193 0.31 1.68 13.45
CA GLY A 193 1.30 2.05 12.44
C GLY A 193 0.76 2.06 10.99
N PRO A 194 1.48 2.70 10.06
CA PRO A 194 1.15 2.71 8.65
C PRO A 194 1.56 1.39 7.98
N TYR A 195 0.74 0.34 8.16
CA TYR A 195 1.09 -1.01 7.72
C TYR A 195 0.78 -1.31 6.26
N PHE A 196 1.62 -2.14 5.63
CA PHE A 196 1.54 -2.51 4.22
C PHE A 196 1.49 -4.01 3.99
N TYR A 197 0.77 -4.40 2.94
CA TYR A 197 0.92 -5.70 2.28
C TYR A 197 1.52 -5.47 0.90
N LEU A 198 2.71 -5.99 0.62
CA LEU A 198 3.44 -5.71 -0.63
C LEU A 198 3.22 -6.82 -1.67
N PRO A 199 2.53 -6.56 -2.80
CA PRO A 199 2.16 -7.63 -3.73
C PRO A 199 3.24 -7.91 -4.79
N LYS A 200 3.26 -9.16 -5.26
CA LYS A 200 3.88 -9.57 -6.52
C LYS A 200 5.36 -9.17 -6.68
N LEU A 201 6.11 -9.20 -5.57
CA LEU A 201 7.57 -9.03 -5.60
C LEU A 201 8.22 -10.28 -6.21
N GLU A 202 9.19 -10.09 -7.10
CA GLU A 202 9.86 -11.20 -7.78
C GLU A 202 11.33 -11.38 -7.33
N ASN A 203 11.90 -10.40 -6.62
CA ASN A 203 13.26 -10.49 -6.12
C ASN A 203 13.54 -9.51 -4.96
N HIS A 204 14.66 -9.72 -4.27
CA HIS A 204 15.06 -8.93 -3.09
C HIS A 204 15.42 -7.46 -3.41
N MET A 205 15.73 -7.10 -4.65
CA MET A 205 15.98 -5.71 -5.02
C MET A 205 14.69 -4.89 -5.05
N GLU A 206 13.56 -5.53 -5.33
CA GLU A 206 12.24 -4.90 -5.25
C GLU A 206 11.80 -4.70 -3.80
N ALA A 207 12.19 -5.61 -2.89
CA ALA A 207 12.02 -5.41 -1.45
C ALA A 207 12.90 -4.25 -0.96
N ARG A 208 14.14 -4.14 -1.45
CA ARG A 208 15.02 -3.00 -1.16
C ARG A 208 14.42 -1.67 -1.64
N LEU A 209 13.80 -1.65 -2.82
CA LEU A 209 13.13 -0.45 -3.30
C LEU A 209 12.01 0.01 -2.34
N TRP A 210 11.22 -0.93 -1.82
CA TRP A 210 10.23 -0.59 -0.79
C TRP A 210 10.87 -0.06 0.50
N ASP A 211 11.94 -0.70 0.97
CA ASP A 211 12.70 -0.24 2.15
C ASP A 211 13.23 1.19 1.99
N GLU A 212 13.79 1.53 0.82
CA GLU A 212 14.25 2.88 0.49
C GLU A 212 13.08 3.90 0.46
N ILE A 213 11.92 3.49 -0.04
CA ILE A 213 10.70 4.33 -0.06
C ILE A 213 10.18 4.58 1.36
N PHE A 214 10.13 3.55 2.21
CA PHE A 214 9.71 3.68 3.60
C PHE A 214 10.66 4.58 4.38
N SER A 215 11.97 4.33 4.29
CA SER A 215 13.00 5.16 4.91
C SER A 215 12.90 6.62 4.50
N PHE A 216 12.62 6.88 3.21
CA PHE A 216 12.42 8.24 2.71
C PHE A 216 11.14 8.88 3.26
N ALA A 217 10.03 8.14 3.31
CA ALA A 217 8.77 8.64 3.83
C ALA A 217 8.86 8.98 5.34
N GLU A 218 9.52 8.15 6.14
CA GLU A 218 9.80 8.41 7.55
C GLU A 218 10.63 9.69 7.75
N GLN A 219 11.65 9.89 6.91
CA GLN A 219 12.48 11.10 6.97
C GLN A 219 11.72 12.37 6.55
N GLU A 220 10.88 12.26 5.52
CA GLU A 220 10.20 13.41 4.93
C GLU A 220 8.95 13.83 5.72
N LEU A 221 8.24 12.87 6.31
CA LEU A 221 6.93 13.10 6.94
C LEU A 221 6.98 13.15 8.47
N GLY A 222 8.09 12.71 9.07
CA GLY A 222 8.34 12.67 10.52
C GLY A 222 7.59 11.55 11.23
#